data_AF-A0A553FZQ4-F1
#
_entry.id   AF-A0A553FZQ4-F1
#
_cell.length_a   1.000
_cell.length_b   1.000
_cell.length_c   1.000
_cell.angle_alpha   90.00
_cell.angle_beta   90.00
_cell.angle_gamma   90.00
#
_symmetry.space_group_name_H-M   'P 1'
#
loop_
_entity.id
_entity.type
_entity.pdbx_description
1 polymer ?
#
loop_
_entity_poly.entity_id
_entity_poly.type
_entity_poly.pdbx_seq_one_letter_code
_entity_poly.pdbx_strand_id
1 'polypeptide(L)'
;MMWSGSPLSLPPGWALCNGSGNYLDFQGVTRNIPDLRGRFNVGYDPGNGSYNDIGDQGGAASVTLTVSQIPSHNHGGSTSTDGNHTHTVTDQYRPTTLLNGSNFDRQGVENYLTRVTHTTSTDGNHSHTINSQGGGLHENRPPYYTLAYIIRVN
;
A
#
# COMPACT_ATOMS: atom_id res chain seq x y z
N MET A 1 27.70 -21.08 -22.96
CA MET A 1 26.80 -22.08 -23.58
C MET A 1 25.73 -22.45 -22.58
N MET A 2 24.49 -22.69 -23.03
CA MET A 2 23.43 -23.27 -22.18
C MET A 2 23.53 -24.79 -22.21
N TRP A 3 23.40 -25.43 -21.05
CA TRP A 3 23.58 -26.87 -20.83
C TRP A 3 22.41 -27.44 -20.05
N SER A 4 21.79 -28.51 -20.57
CA SER A 4 20.65 -29.20 -19.96
C SER A 4 21.04 -30.45 -19.16
N GLY A 5 22.30 -30.89 -19.25
CA GLY A 5 22.80 -32.04 -18.50
C GLY A 5 23.15 -31.70 -17.05
N SER A 6 23.68 -32.69 -16.33
CA SER A 6 24.06 -32.52 -14.92
C SER A 6 25.17 -31.46 -14.76
N PRO A 7 25.03 -30.48 -13.86
CA PRO A 7 26.06 -29.49 -13.56
C PRO A 7 27.22 -30.06 -12.72
N LEU A 8 27.09 -31.29 -12.21
CA LEU A 8 28.13 -31.97 -11.43
C LEU A 8 29.09 -32.80 -12.30
N SER A 9 28.75 -33.04 -13.57
CA SER A 9 29.53 -33.86 -14.49
C SER A 9 29.62 -33.16 -15.84
N LEU A 10 30.47 -32.13 -15.90
CA LEU A 10 30.66 -31.34 -17.12
C LEU A 10 31.57 -32.06 -18.12
N PRO A 11 31.37 -31.86 -19.42
CA PRO A 11 32.31 -32.37 -20.42
C PRO A 11 33.73 -31.82 -20.18
N PRO A 12 34.79 -32.59 -20.51
CA PRO A 12 36.17 -32.11 -20.40
C PRO A 12 36.38 -30.77 -21.12
N GLY A 13 37.13 -29.87 -20.49
CA GLY A 13 37.39 -28.52 -21.02
C GLY A 13 36.24 -27.53 -20.81
N TRP A 14 35.23 -27.86 -19.99
CA TRP A 14 34.15 -26.95 -19.61
C TRP A 14 34.08 -26.76 -18.11
N ALA A 15 33.75 -25.55 -17.69
CA ALA A 15 33.48 -25.18 -16.31
C ALA A 15 32.09 -24.56 -16.17
N LEU A 16 31.51 -24.64 -14.97
CA LEU A 16 30.25 -24.01 -14.64
C LEU A 16 30.46 -22.50 -14.46
N CYS A 17 29.57 -21.67 -15.00
CA CYS A 17 29.58 -20.23 -14.75
C CYS A 17 29.04 -19.91 -13.35
N ASN A 18 29.83 -20.23 -12.31
CA ASN A 18 29.48 -20.08 -10.89
C ASN A 18 30.39 -19.10 -10.14
N GLY A 19 31.18 -18.29 -10.86
CA GLY A 19 32.13 -17.36 -10.26
C GLY A 19 33.45 -17.98 -9.79
N SER A 20 33.62 -19.30 -9.92
CA SER A 20 34.80 -20.01 -9.41
C SER A 20 35.74 -20.41 -10.54
N GLY A 21 37.02 -20.07 -10.38
CA GLY A 21 38.08 -20.40 -11.33
C GLY A 21 38.22 -19.40 -12.46
N ASN A 22 39.21 -19.67 -13.31
CA ASN A 22 39.64 -18.77 -14.38
C ASN A 22 39.75 -19.54 -15.70
N TYR A 23 39.76 -18.81 -16.81
CA TYR A 23 40.03 -19.34 -18.14
C TYR A 23 41.00 -18.41 -18.88
N LEU A 24 41.75 -18.96 -19.84
CA LEU A 24 42.55 -18.15 -20.75
C LEU A 24 41.67 -17.72 -21.92
N ASP A 25 41.62 -16.43 -22.20
CA ASP A 25 41.00 -15.94 -23.43
C ASP A 25 41.90 -16.20 -24.65
N PHE A 26 41.41 -15.87 -25.85
CA PHE A 26 42.14 -16.09 -27.10
C PHE A 26 43.45 -15.27 -27.19
N GLN A 27 43.63 -14.29 -26.32
CA GLN A 27 44.85 -13.47 -26.21
C GLN A 27 45.81 -14.02 -25.14
N GLY A 28 45.48 -15.15 -24.51
CA GLY A 28 46.27 -15.72 -23.42
C GLY A 28 46.14 -14.96 -22.10
N VAL A 29 45.14 -14.09 -21.97
CA VAL A 29 44.90 -13.35 -20.74
C VAL A 29 43.99 -14.17 -19.83
N THR A 30 44.41 -14.33 -18.57
CA THR A 30 43.60 -14.97 -17.54
C THR A 30 42.38 -14.11 -17.21
N ARG A 31 41.19 -14.68 -17.37
CA ARG A 31 39.90 -14.08 -17.03
C ARG A 31 39.20 -14.89 -15.96
N ASN A 32 38.44 -14.24 -15.10
CA ASN A 32 37.62 -14.92 -14.12
C ASN A 32 36.37 -15.49 -14.79
N ILE A 33 35.92 -16.67 -14.35
CA ILE A 33 34.66 -17.24 -14.79
C ILE A 33 33.51 -16.42 -14.17
N PRO A 34 32.52 -15.96 -14.96
CA PRO A 34 31.39 -15.19 -14.43
C PRO A 34 30.46 -16.07 -13.59
N ASP A 35 29.78 -15.49 -12.60
CA ASP A 35 28.68 -16.16 -11.90
C ASP A 35 27.34 -15.82 -12.55
N LEU A 36 26.77 -16.76 -13.31
CA LEU A 36 25.51 -16.58 -14.04
C LEU A 36 24.33 -17.28 -13.35
N ARG A 37 24.52 -17.81 -12.14
CA ARG A 37 23.45 -18.52 -11.41
C ARG A 37 22.32 -17.54 -11.04
N GLY A 38 21.08 -17.91 -11.38
CA GLY A 38 19.90 -17.10 -11.08
C GLY A 38 19.78 -15.79 -11.87
N ARG A 39 20.58 -15.61 -12.93
CA ARG A 39 20.60 -14.39 -13.75
C ARG A 39 19.88 -14.57 -15.07
N PHE A 40 19.26 -13.49 -15.53
CA PHE A 40 18.83 -13.32 -16.91
C PHE A 40 19.90 -12.54 -17.66
N ASN A 41 20.44 -13.12 -18.74
CA ASN A 41 21.53 -12.49 -19.49
C ASN A 41 20.99 -11.40 -20.41
N VAL A 42 21.64 -10.25 -20.38
CA VAL A 42 21.41 -9.12 -21.30
C VAL A 42 22.61 -8.98 -22.24
N GLY A 43 22.36 -8.54 -23.46
CA GLY A 43 23.43 -8.24 -24.42
C GLY A 43 24.19 -7.00 -23.99
N TYR A 44 25.51 -7.02 -24.20
CA TYR A 44 26.35 -5.83 -24.09
C TYR A 44 25.86 -4.73 -25.03
N ASP A 45 25.69 -3.52 -24.50
CA ASP A 45 25.26 -2.34 -25.26
C ASP A 45 26.08 -1.12 -24.82
N PRO A 46 27.08 -0.69 -25.61
CA PRO A 46 27.93 0.44 -25.25
C PRO A 46 27.18 1.79 -25.24
N GLY A 47 26.00 1.86 -25.88
CA GLY A 47 25.15 3.05 -25.86
C GLY A 47 24.27 3.14 -24.61
N ASN A 48 24.24 2.10 -23.78
CA ASN A 48 23.38 2.01 -22.62
C ASN A 48 24.22 1.91 -21.34
N GLY A 49 24.19 2.96 -20.51
CA GLY A 49 24.98 3.01 -19.27
C GLY A 49 24.64 1.97 -18.20
N SER A 50 23.65 1.09 -18.41
CA SER A 50 23.39 -0.07 -17.54
C SER A 50 23.99 -1.37 -18.06
N TYR A 51 24.41 -1.41 -19.32
CA TYR A 51 24.88 -2.61 -20.03
C TYR A 51 26.17 -2.31 -20.83
N ASN A 52 26.87 -1.24 -20.49
CA ASN A 52 28.03 -0.73 -21.23
C ASN A 52 29.35 -1.36 -20.80
N ASP A 53 29.35 -2.20 -19.77
CA ASP A 53 30.50 -2.97 -19.33
C ASP A 53 30.17 -4.48 -19.17
N ILE A 54 31.13 -5.33 -19.52
CA ILE A 54 30.97 -6.78 -19.37
C ILE A 54 31.01 -7.13 -17.89
N GLY A 55 29.92 -7.73 -17.41
CA GLY A 55 29.77 -8.13 -16.01
C GLY A 55 28.88 -7.20 -15.20
N ASP A 56 28.32 -6.14 -15.82
CA ASP A 56 27.27 -5.33 -15.21
C ASP A 56 26.10 -6.21 -14.74
N GLN A 57 25.54 -5.86 -13.58
CA GLN A 57 24.51 -6.63 -12.90
C GLN A 57 23.40 -5.73 -12.42
N GLY A 58 22.17 -6.22 -12.48
CA GLY A 58 21.00 -5.52 -11.98
C GLY A 58 19.78 -6.41 -11.94
N GLY A 59 18.63 -5.78 -11.75
CA GLY A 59 17.34 -6.44 -11.63
C GLY A 59 17.07 -7.00 -10.23
N ALA A 60 15.83 -7.45 -10.04
CA ALA A 60 15.36 -8.05 -8.79
C ALA A 60 14.39 -9.18 -9.10
N ALA A 61 14.52 -10.31 -8.40
CA ALA A 61 13.59 -11.43 -8.55
C ALA A 61 12.19 -11.09 -8.03
N SER A 62 12.10 -10.19 -7.04
CA SER A 62 10.86 -9.69 -6.47
C SER A 62 10.99 -8.21 -6.16
N VAL A 63 9.89 -7.47 -6.27
CA VAL A 63 9.84 -6.04 -5.97
C VAL A 63 8.77 -5.79 -4.91
N THR A 64 9.09 -4.93 -3.94
CA THR A 64 8.10 -4.44 -2.98
C THR A 64 7.52 -3.13 -3.50
N LEU A 65 6.22 -3.09 -3.73
CA LEU A 65 5.56 -1.84 -4.08
C LEU A 65 5.54 -0.89 -2.89
N THR A 66 6.09 0.30 -3.08
CA THR A 66 5.95 1.41 -2.13
C THR A 66 4.61 2.12 -2.35
N VAL A 67 4.17 2.89 -1.36
CA VAL A 67 2.96 3.73 -1.49
C VAL A 67 3.07 4.68 -2.69
N SER A 68 4.26 5.20 -2.98
CA SER A 68 4.48 6.09 -4.13
C SER A 68 4.38 5.39 -5.50
N GLN A 69 4.46 4.05 -5.53
CA GLN A 69 4.31 3.23 -6.74
C GLN A 69 2.87 2.74 -6.95
N ILE A 70 1.96 3.03 -6.01
CA ILE A 70 0.54 2.67 -6.12
C ILE A 70 -0.23 3.91 -6.62
N PRO A 71 -1.02 3.81 -7.71
CA PRO A 71 -1.86 4.91 -8.16
C PRO A 71 -2.81 5.41 -7.06
N SER A 72 -3.06 6.72 -7.08
CA SER A 72 -4.08 7.33 -6.22
C SER A 72 -5.42 6.64 -6.45
N HIS A 73 -6.04 6.18 -5.37
CA HIS A 73 -7.35 5.57 -5.38
C HIS A 73 -8.15 6.03 -4.17
N ASN A 74 -9.47 5.99 -4.28
CA ASN A 74 -10.40 6.39 -3.23
C ASN A 74 -11.36 5.23 -2.97
N HIS A 75 -11.66 4.98 -1.69
CA HIS A 75 -12.58 3.93 -1.25
C HIS A 75 -14.04 4.41 -1.15
N GLY A 76 -14.31 5.68 -1.49
CA GLY A 76 -15.67 6.15 -1.76
C GLY A 76 -16.63 6.10 -0.57
N GLY A 77 -16.13 6.33 0.65
CA GLY A 77 -16.97 6.41 1.85
C GLY A 77 -17.59 7.80 2.02
N SER A 78 -18.90 7.84 2.26
CA SER A 78 -19.60 9.03 2.73
C SER A 78 -20.37 8.70 4.01
N THR A 79 -20.47 9.68 4.91
CA THR A 79 -21.40 9.67 6.04
C THR A 79 -22.60 10.53 5.70
N SER A 80 -23.81 10.10 6.08
CA SER A 80 -24.96 10.99 6.07
C SER A 80 -25.09 11.70 7.41
N THR A 81 -25.68 12.89 7.42
CA THR A 81 -26.04 13.60 8.65
C THR A 81 -27.29 13.04 9.31
N ASP A 82 -27.77 11.85 8.90
CA ASP A 82 -29.07 11.29 9.32
C ASP A 82 -29.15 10.95 10.82
N GLY A 83 -28.03 11.01 11.55
CA GLY A 83 -28.01 10.96 13.01
C GLY A 83 -28.50 12.24 13.70
N ASN A 84 -28.46 13.38 13.01
CA ASN A 84 -28.81 14.67 13.60
C ASN A 84 -30.33 14.87 13.67
N HIS A 85 -30.90 14.82 14.88
CA HIS A 85 -32.30 15.16 15.11
C HIS A 85 -32.51 15.83 16.48
N THR A 86 -33.63 16.53 16.63
CA THR A 86 -34.10 17.08 17.91
C THR A 86 -35.50 16.59 18.25
N HIS A 87 -35.82 16.61 19.54
CA HIS A 87 -37.17 16.42 20.03
C HIS A 87 -37.69 17.74 20.59
N THR A 88 -38.95 18.04 20.31
CA THR A 88 -39.63 19.20 20.87
C THR A 88 -40.75 18.73 21.78
N VAL A 89 -40.70 19.15 23.04
CA VAL A 89 -41.79 18.95 24.00
C VAL A 89 -42.38 20.31 24.36
N THR A 90 -43.69 20.33 24.55
CA THR A 90 -44.41 21.54 24.91
C THR A 90 -45.06 21.33 26.26
N ASP A 91 -44.64 22.11 27.25
CA ASP A 91 -45.21 22.06 28.59
C ASP A 91 -46.16 23.24 28.80
N GLN A 92 -47.17 23.04 29.63
CA GLN A 92 -48.14 24.05 30.03
C GLN A 92 -48.04 24.23 31.54
N TYR A 93 -47.31 25.26 31.95
CA TYR A 93 -47.23 25.62 33.37
C TYR A 93 -48.24 26.72 33.70
N ARG A 94 -48.89 26.59 34.86
CA ARG A 94 -49.71 27.66 35.45
C ARG A 94 -48.76 28.57 36.23
N PRO A 95 -48.50 29.83 35.80
CA PRO A 95 -47.62 30.71 36.54
C PRO A 95 -48.22 30.97 37.91
N THR A 96 -47.68 30.32 38.95
CA THR A 96 -47.94 30.68 40.33
C THR A 96 -47.13 31.93 40.58
N THR A 97 -47.68 33.10 40.23
CA THR A 97 -47.18 34.32 40.85
C THR A 97 -47.30 34.09 42.35
N LEU A 98 -46.15 34.05 43.02
CA LEU A 98 -46.08 34.19 44.46
C LEU A 98 -46.67 35.58 44.75
N LEU A 99 -47.98 35.63 44.95
CA LEU A 99 -48.67 36.74 45.60
C LEU A 99 -48.17 36.76 47.04
N ASN A 100 -46.97 37.31 47.23
CA ASN A 100 -46.53 37.71 48.54
C ASN A 100 -47.22 39.04 48.85
N GLY A 101 -48.43 38.96 49.38
CA GLY A 101 -49.13 40.09 49.98
C GLY A 101 -50.48 40.44 49.36
N SER A 102 -51.53 40.00 50.07
CA SER A 102 -52.83 40.66 50.25
C SER A 102 -53.83 40.73 49.07
N ASN A 103 -55.04 40.23 49.41
CA ASN A 103 -56.36 40.46 48.81
C ASN A 103 -56.80 39.52 47.67
N PHE A 104 -57.70 38.60 48.03
CA PHE A 104 -58.58 37.92 47.10
C PHE A 104 -59.53 38.95 46.48
N ASP A 105 -59.20 39.46 45.30
CA ASP A 105 -60.20 40.00 44.38
C ASP A 105 -60.46 38.95 43.29
N ARG A 106 -61.67 38.39 43.28
CA ARG A 106 -62.16 37.51 42.22
C ARG A 106 -62.59 38.38 41.04
N GLN A 107 -61.62 38.86 40.27
CA GLN A 107 -61.89 39.42 38.95
C GLN A 107 -61.05 38.70 37.89
N GLY A 108 -61.74 37.90 37.07
CA GLY A 108 -61.34 37.53 35.72
C GLY A 108 -59.91 37.03 35.52
N VAL A 109 -59.45 36.03 36.28
CA VAL A 109 -58.19 35.36 35.91
C VAL A 109 -58.52 34.38 34.79
N GLU A 110 -58.49 34.87 33.55
CA GLU A 110 -58.37 33.99 32.39
C GLU A 110 -57.23 33.01 32.69
N ASN A 111 -57.47 31.72 32.50
CA ASN A 111 -56.47 30.67 32.73
C ASN A 111 -55.32 30.90 31.72
N TYR A 112 -54.40 31.81 32.04
CA TYR A 112 -53.24 32.13 31.24
C TYR A 112 -52.23 31.00 31.41
N LEU A 113 -52.52 29.87 30.77
CA LEU A 113 -51.58 28.77 30.65
C LEU A 113 -50.45 29.25 29.76
N THR A 114 -49.29 29.52 30.35
CA THR A 114 -48.09 29.85 29.58
C THR A 114 -47.56 28.57 28.97
N ARG A 115 -47.57 28.51 27.65
CA ARG A 115 -47.04 27.38 26.89
C ARG A 115 -45.57 27.62 26.62
N VAL A 116 -44.70 26.78 27.17
CA VAL A 116 -43.26 26.85 26.95
C VAL A 116 -42.83 25.65 26.13
N THR A 117 -42.09 25.92 25.06
CA THR A 117 -41.57 24.90 24.16
C THR A 117 -40.09 24.67 24.49
N HIS A 118 -39.72 23.41 24.75
CA HIS A 118 -38.34 22.99 24.92
C HIS A 118 -37.94 22.08 23.76
N THR A 119 -36.78 22.36 23.17
CA THR A 119 -36.20 21.55 22.11
C THR A 119 -34.86 21.01 22.58
N THR A 120 -34.63 19.71 22.43
CA THR A 120 -33.35 19.07 22.78
C THR A 120 -32.24 19.56 21.86
N SER A 121 -30.99 19.51 22.31
CA SER A 121 -29.84 19.76 21.45
C SER A 121 -29.71 18.69 20.36
N THR A 122 -29.09 19.08 19.26
CA THR A 122 -28.65 18.22 18.16
C THR A 122 -27.22 17.73 18.37
N ASP A 123 -26.94 16.44 18.16
CA ASP A 123 -25.60 16.00 17.78
C ASP A 123 -25.69 14.82 16.82
N GLY A 124 -24.92 14.88 15.74
CA GLY A 124 -24.92 13.87 14.66
C GLY A 124 -23.61 13.82 13.90
N ASN A 125 -22.59 14.54 14.38
CA ASN A 125 -21.31 14.61 13.71
C ASN A 125 -20.48 13.36 14.02
N HIS A 126 -20.12 12.61 12.99
CA HIS A 126 -19.25 11.45 13.13
C HIS A 126 -18.34 11.33 11.90
N SER A 127 -17.19 10.71 12.09
CA SER A 127 -16.21 10.46 11.03
C SER A 127 -15.97 8.96 10.86
N HIS A 128 -15.71 8.56 9.62
CA HIS A 128 -15.15 7.24 9.30
C HIS A 128 -13.76 7.46 8.73
N THR A 129 -12.81 6.62 9.15
CA THR A 129 -11.45 6.63 8.61
C THR A 129 -11.20 5.33 7.87
N ILE A 130 -10.79 5.43 6.60
CA ILE A 130 -10.25 4.31 5.84
C ILE A 130 -8.76 4.54 5.72
N ASN A 131 -7.97 3.67 6.37
CA ASN A 131 -6.52 3.76 6.34
C ASN A 131 -6.00 3.38 4.96
N SER A 132 -5.03 4.14 4.44
CA SER A 132 -4.28 3.74 3.24
C SER A 132 -3.59 2.41 3.51
N GLN A 133 -3.75 1.45 2.59
CA GLN A 133 -3.04 0.18 2.63
C GLN A 133 -2.21 0.01 1.37
N GLY A 134 -1.00 -0.50 1.56
CA GLY A 134 -0.01 -0.72 0.52
C GLY A 134 1.17 -1.49 1.12
N GLY A 135 2.10 -1.89 0.27
CA GLY A 135 3.21 -2.75 0.68
C GLY A 135 2.88 -4.22 0.48
N GLY A 136 3.42 -4.77 -0.60
CA GLY A 136 3.39 -6.19 -0.91
C GLY A 136 4.57 -6.52 -1.78
N LEU A 137 5.32 -7.55 -1.40
CA LEU A 137 6.34 -8.13 -2.26
C LEU A 137 5.62 -8.91 -3.36
N HIS A 138 5.94 -8.66 -4.62
CA HIS A 138 5.46 -9.47 -5.73
C HIS A 138 6.61 -10.09 -6.51
N GLU A 139 6.33 -11.26 -7.09
CA GLU A 139 7.21 -11.94 -8.01
C GLU A 139 7.41 -11.08 -9.28
N ASN A 140 8.66 -10.94 -9.71
CA ASN A 140 9.05 -10.11 -10.86
C ASN A 140 9.74 -10.94 -11.96
N ARG A 141 9.96 -12.25 -11.74
CA ARG A 141 10.54 -13.11 -12.77
C ARG A 141 9.48 -13.51 -13.79
N PRO A 142 9.76 -13.41 -15.10
CA PRO A 142 8.92 -14.03 -16.12
C PRO A 142 8.97 -15.57 -15.97
N PRO A 143 8.03 -16.30 -16.59
CA PRO A 143 8.13 -17.76 -16.69
C PRO A 143 9.51 -18.17 -17.23
N TYR A 144 10.17 -19.11 -16.55
CA TYR A 144 11.54 -19.52 -16.88
C TYR A 144 11.69 -21.03 -16.90
N TYR A 145 12.69 -21.47 -17.66
CA TYR A 145 13.17 -22.84 -17.67
C TYR A 145 14.65 -22.85 -17.27
N THR A 146 15.04 -23.74 -16.36
CA THR A 146 16.39 -23.73 -15.78
C THR A 146 17.35 -24.56 -16.63
N LEU A 147 18.41 -23.91 -17.10
CA LEU A 147 19.58 -24.51 -17.73
C LEU A 147 20.84 -24.05 -17.00
N ALA A 148 21.88 -24.87 -17.02
CA ALA A 148 23.19 -24.46 -16.54
C ALA A 148 23.90 -23.61 -17.60
N TYR A 149 24.63 -22.59 -17.17
CA TYR A 149 25.59 -21.91 -18.03
C TYR A 149 26.96 -22.52 -17.83
N ILE A 150 27.57 -22.95 -18.94
CA ILE A 150 28.94 -23.47 -18.95
C ILE A 150 29.81 -22.67 -19.92
N ILE A 151 31.09 -22.56 -19.59
CA ILE A 151 32.12 -21.87 -20.38
C ILE A 151 33.28 -22.82 -20.66
N ARG A 152 33.92 -22.66 -21.81
CA ARG A 152 35.10 -23.45 -22.16
C ARG A 152 36.31 -22.92 -21.41
N VAL A 153 37.06 -23.82 -20.80
CA VAL A 153 38.30 -23.55 -20.09
C VAL A 153 39.37 -24.47 -20.69
N ASN A 154 40.27 -23.88 -21.47
CA ASN A 154 41.41 -24.57 -22.07
C ASN A 154 42.70 -23.94 -21.55
#